data_AF-A0A842VTH2-F1
#
_entry.id   AF-A0A842VTH2-F1
#
_cell.length_a   1.000
_cell.length_b   1.000
_cell.length_c   1.000
_cell.angle_alpha   90.00
_cell.angle_beta   90.00
_cell.angle_gamma   90.00
#
_symmetry.space_group_name_H-M   'P 1'
#
loop_
_entity.id
_entity.type
_entity.pdbx_description
1 polymer ?
#
loop_
_entity_poly.entity_id
_entity_poly.type
_entity_poly.pdbx_seq_one_letter_code
_entity_poly.pdbx_strand_id
1 'polypeptide(L)'
;MPLTQFEIAELLSDQVYHYAIRKLRNGLMRVSTFKKLINARFSHDKIDIQSILESLKNLNFIRIIAKESQLDPESTLSEKDQFILLVNDFLSIRKPSIEIQEILAHKNFHPQIRESYKRNLVLFFQKYKRNKSFGDDPDVLQIFNRKEYFIVVDFLRDQITTLDKPPKSLLKYFSDLKSYKEVIAYLSERNFVILEQNPKKLGGNKPQVYVILLTDIELVELFPEYMINKILEQRRNEKIPKELAIDALNILKDKYTKLHPFSEFPGETD
;
A
#
# COMPACT_ATOMS: atom_id res chain seq x y z
N MET A 1 12.35 11.78 8.64
CA MET A 1 11.69 12.14 7.36
C MET A 1 10.47 11.24 7.18
N PRO A 2 9.36 11.74 6.63
CA PRO A 2 8.27 10.87 6.18
C PRO A 2 8.83 9.91 5.12
N LEU A 3 8.35 8.66 5.12
CA LEU A 3 8.75 7.69 4.10
C LEU A 3 8.19 8.09 2.76
N THR A 4 8.96 7.84 1.70
CA THR A 4 8.45 7.96 0.34
C THR A 4 7.44 6.84 0.07
N GLN A 5 6.47 7.09 -0.81
CA GLN A 5 5.54 6.05 -1.26
C GLN A 5 6.27 4.84 -1.86
N PHE A 6 7.46 5.07 -2.43
CA PHE A 6 8.32 4.01 -2.98
C PHE A 6 8.88 3.09 -1.87
N GLU A 7 9.42 3.64 -0.79
CA GLU A 7 9.92 2.84 0.35
C GLU A 7 8.81 2.03 1.01
N ILE A 8 7.61 2.62 1.12
CA ILE A 8 6.42 1.92 1.63
C ILE A 8 6.01 0.80 0.66
N ALA A 9 5.98 1.09 -0.65
CA ALA A 9 5.66 0.10 -1.67
C ALA A 9 6.63 -1.07 -1.68
N GLU A 10 7.94 -0.80 -1.61
CA GLU A 10 8.99 -1.82 -1.58
C GLU A 10 8.86 -2.71 -0.34
N LEU A 11 8.65 -2.12 0.84
CA LEU A 11 8.42 -2.88 2.06
C LEU A 11 7.19 -3.80 1.95
N LEU A 12 6.09 -3.28 1.42
CA LEU A 12 4.82 -3.99 1.33
C LEU A 12 4.74 -4.97 0.17
N SER A 13 5.70 -4.88 -0.76
CA SER A 13 5.90 -5.87 -1.82
C SER A 13 6.28 -7.24 -1.24
N ASP A 14 6.83 -7.25 -0.02
CA ASP A 14 7.13 -8.47 0.70
C ASP A 14 5.89 -8.94 1.49
N GLN A 15 5.47 -10.16 1.18
CA GLN A 15 4.28 -10.79 1.78
C GLN A 15 4.38 -10.93 3.30
N VAL A 16 5.59 -11.05 3.85
CA VAL A 16 5.83 -11.18 5.28
C VAL A 16 5.54 -9.85 5.99
N TYR A 17 6.04 -8.73 5.47
CA TYR A 17 5.77 -7.39 6.02
C TYR A 17 4.30 -7.03 5.90
N HIS A 18 3.68 -7.30 4.75
CA HIS A 18 2.25 -7.11 4.57
C HIS A 18 1.45 -7.91 5.61
N TYR A 19 1.76 -9.20 5.77
CA TYR A 19 1.06 -10.06 6.73
C TYR A 19 1.30 -9.60 8.17
N ALA A 20 2.52 -9.18 8.51
CA ALA A 20 2.88 -8.64 9.81
C ALA A 20 2.02 -7.44 10.19
N ILE A 21 1.99 -6.40 9.35
CA ILE A 21 1.21 -5.18 9.62
C ILE A 21 -0.28 -5.53 9.77
N ARG A 22 -0.82 -6.38 8.88
CA ARG A 22 -2.20 -6.87 8.97
C ARG A 22 -2.50 -7.53 10.32
N LYS A 23 -1.58 -8.31 10.88
CA LYS A 23 -1.77 -8.94 12.20
C LYS A 23 -1.78 -7.91 13.32
N LEU A 24 -0.91 -6.91 13.24
CA LEU A 24 -0.81 -5.82 14.21
C LEU A 24 -2.02 -4.88 14.20
N ARG A 25 -2.80 -4.83 13.11
CA ARG A 25 -4.10 -4.11 13.08
C ARG A 25 -5.14 -4.64 14.09
N ASN A 26 -4.90 -5.80 14.71
CA ASN A 26 -5.81 -6.38 15.72
C ASN A 26 -5.57 -5.89 17.15
N GLY A 27 -4.68 -4.92 17.35
CA GLY A 27 -4.33 -4.39 18.67
C GLY A 27 -2.90 -4.70 19.08
N LEU A 28 -2.58 -4.44 20.35
CA LEU A 28 -1.30 -4.81 20.94
C LEU A 28 -1.06 -6.31 20.80
N MET A 29 0.16 -6.69 20.42
CA MET A 29 0.53 -8.09 20.23
C MET A 29 1.85 -8.39 20.92
N ARG A 30 1.91 -9.47 21.70
CA ARG A 30 3.19 -9.93 22.27
C ARG A 30 4.18 -10.31 21.17
N VAL A 31 5.46 -9.98 21.33
CA VAL A 31 6.53 -10.35 20.38
C VAL A 31 6.56 -11.86 20.15
N SER A 32 6.43 -12.65 21.22
CA SER A 32 6.37 -14.11 21.15
C SER A 32 5.17 -14.63 20.33
N THR A 33 3.99 -14.03 20.45
CA THR A 33 2.81 -14.38 19.66
C THR A 33 2.99 -13.99 18.20
N PHE A 34 3.56 -12.80 17.95
CA PHE A 34 3.88 -12.34 16.60
C PHE A 34 4.83 -13.31 15.89
N LYS A 35 5.95 -13.69 16.53
CA LYS A 35 6.90 -14.70 16.01
C LYS A 35 6.21 -16.00 15.63
N LYS A 36 5.36 -16.54 16.51
CA LYS A 36 4.59 -17.76 16.24
C LYS A 36 3.68 -17.63 15.03
N LEU A 37 2.99 -16.50 14.88
CA LEU A 37 2.07 -16.27 13.75
C LEU A 37 2.81 -16.16 12.41
N ILE A 38 3.95 -15.47 12.37
CA ILE A 38 4.75 -15.35 11.14
C ILE A 38 5.32 -16.72 10.77
N ASN A 39 6.00 -17.40 11.71
CA ASN A 39 6.61 -18.70 11.44
C ASN A 39 5.58 -19.79 11.07
N ALA A 40 4.37 -19.74 11.64
CA ALA A 40 3.30 -20.67 11.27
C ALA A 40 2.77 -20.41 9.84
N ARG A 41 2.81 -19.18 9.36
CA ARG A 41 2.33 -18.83 8.01
C ARG A 41 3.37 -19.13 6.93
N PHE A 42 4.64 -18.93 7.23
CA PHE A 42 5.74 -19.03 6.29
C PHE A 42 6.75 -20.09 6.73
N SER A 43 6.26 -21.24 7.19
CA SER A 43 7.04 -22.31 7.83
C SER A 43 8.17 -22.90 6.97
N HIS A 44 8.19 -22.62 5.67
CA HIS A 44 9.21 -23.08 4.74
C HIS A 44 10.40 -22.11 4.61
N ASP A 45 10.23 -20.87 5.08
CA ASP A 45 11.25 -19.83 4.98
C ASP A 45 11.90 -19.61 6.35
N LYS A 46 13.23 -19.54 6.38
CA LYS A 46 13.94 -19.04 7.57
C LYS A 46 13.75 -17.53 7.65
N ILE A 47 12.68 -17.12 8.31
CA ILE A 47 12.37 -15.70 8.49
C ILE A 47 13.12 -15.14 9.70
N ASP A 48 13.95 -14.13 9.46
CA ASP A 48 14.53 -13.31 10.52
C ASP A 48 13.49 -12.30 11.04
N ILE A 49 12.76 -12.69 12.08
CA ILE A 49 11.75 -11.84 12.71
C ILE A 49 12.37 -10.60 13.35
N GLN A 50 13.62 -10.69 13.83
CA GLN A 50 14.26 -9.56 14.48
C GLN A 50 14.54 -8.46 13.47
N SER A 51 15.08 -8.82 12.30
CA SER A 51 15.26 -7.91 11.18
C SER A 51 13.94 -7.26 10.74
N ILE A 52 12.83 -8.02 10.68
CA ILE A 52 11.51 -7.47 10.35
C ILE A 52 11.05 -6.43 11.36
N LEU A 53 11.17 -6.73 12.67
CA LEU A 53 10.78 -5.81 13.72
C LEU A 53 11.63 -4.54 13.72
N GLU A 54 12.93 -4.67 13.48
CA GLU A 54 13.85 -3.53 13.35
C GLU A 54 13.50 -2.67 12.15
N SER A 55 13.27 -3.27 10.98
CA SER A 55 12.80 -2.57 9.79
C SER A 55 11.50 -1.82 10.04
N LEU A 56 10.47 -2.47 10.58
CA LEU A 56 9.18 -1.83 10.90
C LEU A 56 9.33 -0.72 11.94
N LYS A 57 10.23 -0.86 12.91
CA LYS A 57 10.52 0.16 13.93
C LYS A 57 11.23 1.37 13.31
N ASN A 58 12.25 1.13 12.47
CA ASN A 58 13.03 2.18 11.79
C ASN A 58 12.14 2.99 10.84
N LEU A 59 11.23 2.29 10.15
CA LEU A 59 10.20 2.88 9.29
C LEU A 59 9.02 3.47 10.07
N ASN A 60 9.10 3.50 11.40
CA ASN A 60 8.11 4.13 12.27
C ASN A 60 6.69 3.53 12.16
N PHE A 61 6.55 2.29 11.67
CA PHE A 61 5.27 1.57 11.66
C PHE A 61 4.87 1.12 13.06
N ILE A 62 5.86 0.71 13.85
CA ILE A 62 5.63 0.12 15.18
C ILE A 62 6.43 0.80 16.29
N ARG A 63 5.98 0.54 17.52
CA ARG A 63 6.75 0.68 18.76
C ARG A 63 6.74 -0.63 19.51
N ILE A 64 7.88 -0.97 20.11
CA ILE A 64 7.96 -2.05 21.08
C ILE A 64 7.84 -1.41 22.46
N ILE A 65 6.87 -1.87 23.24
CA ILE A 65 6.60 -1.42 24.60
C ILE A 65 6.71 -2.60 25.54
N ALA A 66 7.17 -2.37 26.76
CA ALA A 66 7.33 -3.41 27.77
C ALA A 66 6.55 -3.03 29.03
N LYS A 67 6.21 -4.02 29.85
CA LYS A 67 5.58 -3.77 31.14
C LYS A 67 6.61 -3.16 32.10
N GLU A 68 6.39 -1.93 32.56
CA GLU A 68 7.31 -1.24 33.49
C GLU A 68 7.50 -1.96 34.84
N SER A 69 6.57 -2.86 35.23
CA SER A 69 6.64 -3.56 36.52
C SER A 69 7.80 -4.57 36.65
N GLN A 70 8.76 -4.58 35.72
CA GLN A 70 10.01 -5.37 35.78
C GLN A 70 11.22 -4.56 35.30
N LEU A 71 11.24 -3.23 35.49
CA LEU A 71 12.44 -2.43 35.30
C LEU A 71 13.37 -2.56 36.52
N ASP A 72 13.90 -3.76 36.75
CA ASP A 72 15.21 -3.85 37.41
C ASP A 72 16.24 -3.43 36.34
N PRO A 73 17.12 -2.43 36.58
CA PRO A 73 18.05 -1.91 35.58
C PRO A 73 19.00 -2.98 35.00
N GLU A 74 19.17 -4.08 35.73
CA GLU A 74 20.01 -5.23 35.33
C GLU A 74 19.21 -6.40 34.72
N SER A 75 17.88 -6.33 34.68
CA SER A 75 17.07 -7.40 34.09
C SER A 75 17.00 -7.27 32.57
N THR A 76 17.56 -8.26 31.87
CA THR A 76 17.29 -8.44 30.43
C THR A 76 15.78 -8.63 30.25
N LEU A 77 15.10 -7.63 29.68
CA LEU A 77 13.69 -7.72 29.31
C LEU A 77 13.46 -8.97 28.46
N SER A 78 12.75 -9.95 29.01
CA SER A 78 12.37 -11.15 28.30
C SER A 78 11.42 -10.80 27.15
N GLU A 79 11.60 -11.39 25.97
CA GLU A 79 10.68 -11.23 24.83
C GLU A 79 9.22 -11.58 25.16
N LYS A 80 8.98 -12.31 26.25
CA LYS A 80 7.64 -12.65 26.74
C LYS A 80 6.88 -11.46 27.31
N ASP A 81 7.60 -10.40 27.69
CA ASP A 81 7.09 -9.20 28.35
C ASP A 81 7.05 -7.98 27.42
N GLN A 82 7.46 -8.17 26.16
CA GLN A 82 7.42 -7.14 25.12
C GLN A 82 6.17 -7.27 24.25
N PHE A 83 5.58 -6.12 23.94
CA PHE A 83 4.42 -5.96 23.08
C PHE A 83 4.74 -5.01 21.93
N ILE A 84 4.17 -5.32 20.77
CA ILE A 84 4.25 -4.54 19.55
C ILE A 84 2.97 -3.73 19.44
N LEU A 85 3.13 -2.41 19.32
CA LEU A 85 2.08 -1.44 19.05
C LEU A 85 2.26 -0.90 17.63
N LEU A 86 1.20 -0.94 16.83
CA LEU A 86 1.16 -0.25 15.55
C LEU A 86 0.89 1.25 15.78
N VAL A 87 1.80 2.11 15.33
CA VAL A 87 1.72 3.57 15.52
C VAL A 87 1.53 4.34 14.21
N ASN A 88 1.79 3.70 13.08
CA ASN A 88 1.44 4.15 11.75
C ASN A 88 0.83 2.99 10.98
N ASP A 89 -0.14 3.30 10.14
CA ASP A 89 -0.69 2.35 9.17
C ASP A 89 -0.63 2.97 7.77
N PHE A 90 -1.03 2.21 6.76
CA PHE A 90 -1.11 2.69 5.41
C PHE A 90 -2.39 2.18 4.76
N LEU A 91 -2.87 2.93 3.78
CA LEU A 91 -3.97 2.55 2.93
C LEU A 91 -3.50 2.61 1.49
N SER A 92 -3.71 1.52 0.78
CA SER A 92 -3.64 1.52 -0.67
C SER A 92 -5.02 1.90 -1.23
N ILE A 93 -5.01 2.83 -2.19
CA ILE A 93 -6.21 3.40 -2.81
C ILE A 93 -6.04 3.33 -4.31
N ARG A 94 -7.05 2.85 -5.03
CA ARG A 94 -7.14 3.08 -6.47
C ARG A 94 -7.68 4.48 -6.75
N LYS A 95 -7.00 5.23 -7.62
CA LYS A 95 -7.40 6.56 -8.06
C LYS A 95 -7.42 6.67 -9.59
N PRO A 96 -8.25 7.56 -10.17
CA PRO A 96 -8.16 7.84 -11.59
C PRO A 96 -6.80 8.49 -11.91
N SER A 97 -6.20 8.14 -13.05
CA SER A 97 -5.03 8.86 -13.55
C SER A 97 -5.48 10.17 -14.20
N ILE A 98 -5.00 11.29 -13.69
CA ILE A 98 -5.36 12.63 -14.19
C ILE A 98 -4.53 12.94 -15.43
N GLU A 99 -3.24 12.60 -15.37
CA GLU A 99 -2.24 12.77 -16.42
C GLU A 99 -2.68 12.08 -17.71
N ILE A 100 -3.28 10.88 -17.62
CA ILE A 100 -3.78 10.17 -18.80
C ILE A 100 -4.95 10.88 -19.47
N GLN A 101 -5.83 11.55 -18.70
CA GLN A 101 -6.91 12.34 -19.28
C GLN A 101 -6.35 13.52 -20.08
N GLU A 102 -5.31 14.17 -19.58
CA GLU A 102 -4.61 15.25 -20.27
C GLU A 102 -3.89 14.74 -21.53
N ILE A 103 -3.17 13.62 -21.44
CA ILE A 103 -2.50 12.98 -22.57
C ILE A 103 -3.50 12.65 -23.68
N LEU A 104 -4.65 12.09 -23.33
CA LEU A 104 -5.71 11.79 -24.30
C LEU A 104 -6.33 13.06 -24.88
N ALA A 105 -6.46 14.14 -24.10
CA ALA A 105 -7.00 15.42 -24.58
C ALA A 105 -6.05 16.13 -25.56
N HIS A 106 -4.75 16.15 -25.26
CA HIS A 106 -3.74 16.93 -25.99
C HIS A 106 -3.09 16.20 -27.16
N LYS A 107 -3.04 14.87 -27.15
CA LYS A 107 -2.49 14.10 -28.29
C LYS A 107 -3.61 13.83 -29.31
N ASN A 108 -3.23 13.70 -30.59
CA ASN A 108 -4.12 13.42 -31.73
C ASN A 108 -4.78 12.02 -31.70
N PHE A 109 -5.27 11.58 -30.54
CA PHE A 109 -6.04 10.34 -30.41
C PHE A 109 -7.43 10.50 -31.00
N HIS A 110 -7.97 9.40 -31.53
CA HIS A 110 -9.31 9.38 -32.08
C HIS A 110 -10.35 9.71 -30.98
N PRO A 111 -11.36 10.57 -31.24
CA PRO A 111 -12.35 10.95 -30.22
C PRO A 111 -13.03 9.76 -29.54
N GLN A 112 -13.27 8.67 -30.28
CA GLN A 112 -13.89 7.46 -29.71
C GLN A 112 -13.05 6.81 -28.61
N ILE A 113 -11.72 6.84 -28.69
CA ILE A 113 -10.83 6.30 -27.63
C ILE A 113 -10.99 7.13 -26.36
N ARG A 114 -11.06 8.46 -26.49
CA ARG A 114 -11.21 9.38 -25.36
C ARG A 114 -12.54 9.19 -24.65
N GLU A 115 -13.62 9.08 -25.41
CA GLU A 115 -14.96 8.86 -24.87
C GLU A 115 -15.12 7.46 -24.27
N SER A 116 -14.52 6.44 -24.89
CA SER A 116 -14.48 5.10 -24.33
C SER A 116 -13.73 5.05 -23.00
N TYR A 117 -12.54 5.67 -22.94
CA TYR A 117 -11.75 5.78 -21.71
C TYR A 117 -12.55 6.44 -20.58
N LYS A 118 -13.14 7.63 -20.82
CA LYS A 118 -13.96 8.34 -19.83
C LYS A 118 -15.12 7.49 -19.33
N ARG A 119 -15.82 6.80 -20.24
CA ARG A 119 -16.93 5.91 -19.88
C ARG A 119 -16.46 4.77 -18.97
N ASN A 120 -15.37 4.10 -19.34
CA ASN A 120 -14.81 3.00 -18.53
C ASN A 120 -14.35 3.49 -17.16
N LEU A 121 -13.73 4.67 -17.09
CA LEU A 121 -13.30 5.29 -15.85
C LEU A 121 -14.48 5.53 -14.90
N VAL A 122 -15.55 6.16 -15.41
CA VAL A 122 -16.78 6.41 -14.65
C VAL A 122 -17.44 5.11 -14.20
N LEU A 123 -17.58 4.13 -15.10
CA LEU A 123 -18.20 2.83 -14.79
C LEU A 123 -17.44 2.07 -13.70
N PHE A 124 -16.10 2.12 -13.72
CA PHE A 124 -15.27 1.51 -12.70
C PHE A 124 -15.48 2.20 -11.34
N PHE A 125 -15.24 3.52 -11.26
CA PHE A 125 -15.25 4.22 -9.99
C PHE A 125 -16.64 4.37 -9.36
N GLN A 126 -17.73 4.35 -10.14
CA GLN A 126 -19.09 4.28 -9.60
C GLN A 126 -19.38 2.97 -8.86
N LYS A 127 -18.76 1.87 -9.30
CA LYS A 127 -18.93 0.53 -8.70
C LYS A 127 -17.85 0.20 -7.68
N TYR A 128 -16.74 0.94 -7.68
CA TYR A 128 -15.62 0.71 -6.79
C TYR A 128 -16.03 0.93 -5.33
N LYS A 129 -16.13 -0.17 -4.59
CA LYS A 129 -16.29 -0.17 -3.14
C LYS A 129 -15.02 -0.70 -2.53
N ARG A 130 -14.40 0.10 -1.66
CA ARG A 130 -13.32 -0.39 -0.78
C ARG A 130 -13.90 -1.54 0.05
N ASN A 131 -13.34 -2.74 -0.09
CA ASN A 131 -13.84 -3.89 0.66
C ASN A 131 -13.58 -3.62 2.15
N LYS A 132 -14.64 -3.59 2.96
CA LYS A 132 -14.60 -3.13 4.37
C LYS A 132 -13.69 -3.97 5.29
N SER A 133 -13.23 -5.13 4.83
CA SER A 133 -12.38 -6.05 5.60
C SER A 133 -10.94 -6.16 5.08
N PHE A 134 -10.63 -5.52 3.96
CA PHE A 134 -9.32 -5.59 3.30
C PHE A 134 -8.98 -4.21 2.74
N GLY A 135 -7.96 -3.58 3.30
CA GLY A 135 -7.27 -2.50 2.60
C GLY A 135 -6.69 -3.09 1.31
N ASP A 136 -7.37 -2.80 0.21
CA ASP A 136 -7.05 -3.14 -1.17
C ASP A 136 -6.94 -4.64 -1.52
N ASP A 137 -7.34 -4.91 -2.76
CA ASP A 137 -7.40 -6.22 -3.41
C ASP A 137 -6.02 -6.92 -3.37
N PRO A 138 -5.91 -8.25 -3.15
CA PRO A 138 -4.71 -9.03 -3.47
C PRO A 138 -4.05 -8.63 -4.79
N ASP A 139 -4.86 -8.21 -5.77
CA ASP A 139 -4.42 -7.71 -7.07
C ASP A 139 -3.56 -6.44 -7.03
N VAL A 140 -3.86 -5.51 -6.11
CA VAL A 140 -3.09 -4.26 -5.94
C VAL A 140 -1.74 -4.56 -5.32
N LEU A 141 -1.72 -5.42 -4.31
CA LEU A 141 -0.48 -5.86 -3.68
C LEU A 141 0.41 -6.58 -4.69
N GLN A 142 -0.18 -7.40 -5.56
CA GLN A 142 0.57 -8.11 -6.59
C GLN A 142 1.30 -7.18 -7.58
N ILE A 143 0.82 -5.95 -7.79
CA ILE A 143 1.55 -4.96 -8.61
C ILE A 143 2.86 -4.56 -7.93
N PHE A 144 2.85 -4.36 -6.62
CA PHE A 144 4.07 -4.02 -5.89
C PHE A 144 5.01 -5.23 -5.75
N ASN A 145 4.46 -6.44 -5.57
CA ASN A 145 5.24 -7.67 -5.41
C ASN A 145 5.94 -8.12 -6.70
N ARG A 146 5.53 -7.63 -7.87
CA ARG A 146 6.09 -8.04 -9.17
C ARG A 146 6.66 -6.82 -9.89
N LYS A 147 7.98 -6.79 -9.99
CA LYS A 147 8.74 -5.69 -10.61
C LYS A 147 8.21 -5.33 -12.00
N GLU A 148 7.89 -6.33 -12.83
CA GLU A 148 7.37 -6.14 -14.18
C GLU A 148 6.03 -5.42 -14.19
N TYR A 149 5.18 -5.68 -13.19
CA TYR A 149 3.84 -5.11 -13.10
C TYR A 149 3.94 -3.65 -12.66
N PHE A 150 4.73 -3.40 -11.60
CA PHE A 150 5.04 -2.04 -11.15
C PHE A 150 5.60 -1.18 -12.28
N ILE A 151 6.59 -1.69 -13.02
CA ILE A 151 7.23 -0.95 -14.12
C ILE A 151 6.23 -0.58 -15.22
N VAL A 152 5.31 -1.49 -15.56
CA VAL A 152 4.27 -1.19 -16.55
C VAL A 152 3.31 -0.12 -16.05
N VAL A 153 2.82 -0.26 -14.81
CA VAL A 153 1.91 0.71 -14.20
C VAL A 153 2.58 2.08 -14.10
N ASP A 154 3.82 2.13 -13.63
CA ASP A 154 4.61 3.35 -13.49
C ASP A 154 4.86 4.03 -14.84
N PHE A 155 5.28 3.28 -15.85
CA PHE A 155 5.40 3.80 -17.22
C PHE A 155 4.08 4.40 -17.74
N LEU A 156 2.96 3.74 -17.42
CA LEU A 156 1.64 4.13 -17.88
C LEU A 156 1.03 5.31 -17.11
N ARG A 157 1.66 5.80 -16.02
CA ARG A 157 1.22 7.03 -15.34
C ARG A 157 1.40 8.26 -16.23
N ASP A 158 2.49 8.29 -16.98
CA ASP A 158 2.88 9.44 -17.79
C ASP A 158 2.77 9.19 -19.30
N GLN A 159 2.49 7.95 -19.71
CA GLN A 159 2.53 7.57 -21.12
C GLN A 159 1.45 6.56 -21.51
N ILE A 160 1.15 6.51 -22.81
CA ILE A 160 0.32 5.47 -23.42
C ILE A 160 1.23 4.63 -24.30
N THR A 161 1.13 3.31 -24.18
CA THR A 161 1.87 2.35 -25.00
C THR A 161 0.93 1.55 -25.88
N THR A 162 1.46 0.61 -26.66
CA THR A 162 0.67 -0.26 -27.53
C THR A 162 1.04 -1.72 -27.31
N LEU A 163 0.04 -2.59 -27.42
CA LEU A 163 0.16 -4.00 -27.06
C LEU A 163 1.17 -4.74 -27.96
N ASP A 164 1.23 -4.38 -29.23
CA ASP A 164 2.06 -5.08 -30.24
C ASP A 164 3.41 -4.41 -30.50
N LYS A 165 3.56 -3.14 -30.13
CA LYS A 165 4.79 -2.36 -30.32
C LYS A 165 5.09 -1.49 -29.09
N PRO A 166 5.38 -2.10 -27.93
CA PRO A 166 5.78 -1.35 -26.75
C PRO A 166 7.15 -0.66 -26.96
N PRO A 167 7.41 0.47 -26.29
CA PRO A 167 8.71 1.13 -26.31
C PRO A 167 9.86 0.21 -25.87
N LYS A 168 11.04 0.40 -26.48
CA LYS A 168 12.25 -0.35 -26.11
C LYS A 168 12.62 -0.18 -24.63
N SER A 169 12.37 1.01 -24.06
CA SER A 169 12.60 1.31 -22.65
C SER A 169 11.75 0.45 -21.71
N LEU A 170 10.58 0.01 -22.15
CA LEU A 170 9.70 -0.90 -21.40
C LEU A 170 10.11 -2.36 -21.63
N LEU A 171 10.38 -2.73 -22.89
CA LEU A 171 10.75 -4.10 -23.26
C LEU A 171 12.03 -4.61 -22.58
N LYS A 172 12.95 -3.75 -22.14
CA LYS A 172 14.18 -4.17 -21.45
C LYS A 172 13.94 -4.92 -20.12
N TYR A 173 12.73 -4.85 -19.58
CA TYR A 173 12.33 -5.54 -18.35
C TYR A 173 11.59 -6.86 -18.60
N PHE A 174 11.41 -7.24 -19.87
CA PHE A 174 10.70 -8.46 -20.27
C PHE A 174 11.65 -9.34 -21.07
N SER A 175 11.53 -10.66 -20.91
CA SER A 175 12.28 -11.62 -21.74
C SER A 175 11.88 -11.54 -23.21
N ASP A 176 10.59 -11.31 -23.47
CA ASP A 176 10.05 -11.18 -24.82
C ASP A 176 8.71 -10.40 -24.83
N LEU A 177 8.14 -10.24 -26.02
CA LEU A 177 6.84 -9.59 -26.21
C LEU A 177 5.67 -10.39 -25.60
N LYS A 178 5.80 -11.72 -25.49
CA LYS A 178 4.76 -12.58 -24.92
C LYS A 178 4.63 -12.32 -23.42
N SER A 179 5.74 -12.27 -22.69
CA SER A 179 5.75 -11.92 -21.26
C SER A 179 5.18 -10.54 -20.99
N TYR A 180 5.48 -9.55 -21.86
CA TYR A 180 4.84 -8.23 -21.77
C TYR A 180 3.30 -8.35 -21.93
N LYS A 181 2.83 -9.07 -22.94
CA LYS A 181 1.39 -9.27 -23.18
C LYS A 181 0.70 -10.02 -22.05
N GLU A 182 1.37 -10.97 -21.41
CA GLU A 182 0.86 -11.68 -20.22
C GLU A 182 0.66 -10.71 -19.04
N VAL A 183 1.61 -9.80 -18.80
CA VAL A 183 1.45 -8.74 -17.79
C VAL A 183 0.30 -7.81 -18.13
N ILE A 184 0.18 -7.37 -19.39
CA ILE A 184 -0.94 -6.51 -19.81
C ILE A 184 -2.29 -7.23 -19.65
N ALA A 185 -2.38 -8.51 -20.00
CA ALA A 185 -3.59 -9.31 -19.82
C ALA A 185 -3.98 -9.37 -18.33
N TYR A 186 -3.02 -9.67 -17.46
CA TYR A 186 -3.23 -9.68 -16.01
C TYR A 186 -3.75 -8.33 -15.50
N LEU A 187 -3.12 -7.22 -15.90
CA LEU A 187 -3.51 -5.87 -15.49
C LEU A 187 -4.88 -5.47 -16.05
N SER A 188 -5.21 -5.92 -17.26
CA SER A 188 -6.50 -5.64 -17.91
C SER A 188 -7.65 -6.38 -17.24
N GLU A 189 -7.48 -7.66 -16.92
CA GLU A 189 -8.49 -8.47 -16.20
C GLU A 189 -8.89 -7.83 -14.86
N ARG A 190 -7.96 -7.09 -14.25
CA ARG A 190 -8.09 -6.47 -12.93
C ARG A 190 -8.40 -4.99 -12.99
N ASN A 191 -8.71 -4.47 -14.18
CA ASN A 191 -9.09 -3.08 -14.42
C ASN A 191 -8.02 -2.06 -13.99
N PHE A 192 -6.73 -2.43 -14.02
CA PHE A 192 -5.64 -1.46 -13.91
C PHE A 192 -5.42 -0.73 -15.23
N VAL A 193 -5.56 -1.45 -16.34
CA VAL A 193 -5.45 -0.88 -17.68
C VAL A 193 -6.70 -1.22 -18.49
N ILE A 194 -6.95 -0.43 -19.53
CA ILE A 194 -7.88 -0.80 -20.61
C ILE A 194 -7.12 -0.93 -21.93
N LEU A 195 -7.70 -1.74 -22.81
CA LEU A 195 -7.23 -1.94 -24.17
C LEU A 195 -8.20 -1.24 -25.14
N GLU A 196 -7.69 -0.26 -25.87
CA GLU A 196 -8.49 0.54 -26.80
C GLU A 196 -7.93 0.39 -28.22
N GLN A 197 -8.75 -0.11 -29.14
CA GLN A 197 -8.34 -0.28 -30.53
C GLN A 197 -8.58 1.00 -31.32
N ASN A 198 -7.59 1.43 -32.11
CA ASN A 198 -7.80 2.56 -33.02
C ASN A 198 -8.83 2.19 -34.11
N PRO A 199 -9.98 2.89 -34.20
CA PRO A 199 -11.00 2.61 -35.20
C PRO A 199 -10.57 3.01 -36.62
N LYS A 200 -9.58 3.90 -36.77
CA LYS A 200 -9.06 4.31 -38.08
C LYS A 200 -7.81 3.51 -38.46
N LYS A 201 -7.90 2.72 -39.54
CA LYS A 201 -6.75 2.40 -40.41
C LYS A 201 -6.32 3.69 -41.13
N LEU A 202 -5.66 4.62 -40.43
CA LEU A 202 -4.94 5.70 -41.11
C LEU A 202 -3.73 5.07 -41.82
N GLY A 203 -3.92 4.74 -43.11
CA GLY A 203 -2.83 4.36 -44.02
C GLY A 203 -2.28 2.94 -43.88
N GLY A 204 -3.12 1.91 -44.05
CA GLY A 204 -2.64 0.55 -44.36
C GLY A 204 -1.97 -0.27 -43.24
N ASN A 205 -1.74 0.32 -42.06
CA ASN A 205 -1.19 -0.42 -40.92
C ASN A 205 -2.27 -1.22 -40.18
N LYS A 206 -1.87 -2.37 -39.63
CA LYS A 206 -2.71 -3.22 -38.76
C LYS A 206 -3.33 -2.37 -37.64
N PRO A 207 -4.57 -2.65 -37.23
CA PRO A 207 -5.21 -1.89 -36.15
C PRO A 207 -4.35 -1.97 -34.90
N GLN A 208 -4.03 -0.80 -34.33
CA GLN A 208 -3.17 -0.68 -33.16
C GLN A 208 -4.03 -0.71 -31.90
N VAL A 209 -3.66 -1.57 -30.95
CA VAL A 209 -4.30 -1.64 -29.63
C VAL A 209 -3.47 -0.84 -28.65
N TYR A 210 -4.04 0.25 -28.15
CA TYR A 210 -3.46 1.08 -27.10
C TYR A 210 -3.69 0.44 -25.74
N VAL A 211 -2.68 0.54 -24.88
CA VAL A 211 -2.76 0.17 -23.47
C VAL A 211 -2.76 1.46 -22.67
N ILE A 212 -3.84 1.69 -21.92
CA ILE A 212 -4.08 2.95 -21.21
C ILE A 212 -4.33 2.65 -19.74
N LEU A 213 -3.67 3.37 -18.83
CA LEU A 213 -3.92 3.24 -17.39
C LEU A 213 -5.34 3.69 -17.05
N LEU A 214 -6.13 2.77 -16.51
CA LEU A 214 -7.48 3.05 -16.03
C LEU A 214 -7.45 3.45 -14.55
N THR A 215 -6.76 2.66 -13.73
CA THR A 215 -6.65 2.90 -12.30
C THR A 215 -5.21 2.91 -11.87
N ASP A 216 -4.78 4.05 -11.31
CA ASP A 216 -3.51 4.18 -10.62
C ASP A 216 -3.69 3.76 -9.15
N ILE A 217 -2.57 3.50 -8.48
CA ILE A 217 -2.51 3.15 -7.07
C ILE A 217 -1.77 4.23 -6.30
N GLU A 218 -2.38 4.67 -5.21
CA GLU A 218 -1.79 5.58 -4.24
C GLU A 218 -1.65 4.88 -2.89
N LEU A 219 -0.45 4.97 -2.30
CA LEU A 219 -0.19 4.53 -0.93
C LEU A 219 -0.20 5.75 -0.01
N VAL A 220 -1.16 5.78 0.91
CA VAL A 220 -1.33 6.86 1.87
C VAL A 220 -0.94 6.37 3.25
N GLU A 221 0.04 7.01 3.87
CA GLU A 221 0.34 6.82 5.30
C GLU A 221 -0.81 7.40 6.14
N LEU A 222 -1.28 6.65 7.13
CA LEU A 222 -2.39 7.02 7.99
C LEU A 222 -2.03 6.86 9.46
N PHE A 223 -2.53 7.78 10.28
CA PHE A 223 -2.56 7.58 11.72
C PHE A 223 -3.63 6.53 12.07
N PRO A 224 -3.31 5.45 12.81
CA PRO A 224 -4.23 4.34 13.06
C PRO A 224 -5.22 4.66 14.20
N GLU A 225 -6.15 5.58 13.98
CA GLU A 225 -7.15 5.99 15.00
C GLU A 225 -7.92 4.80 15.60
N TYR A 226 -8.24 3.80 14.76
CA TYR A 226 -8.93 2.58 15.19
C TYR A 226 -8.15 1.78 16.25
N MET A 227 -6.84 1.99 16.37
CA MET A 227 -5.98 1.32 17.36
C MET A 227 -6.39 1.69 18.79
N ILE A 228 -6.87 2.92 19.01
CA ILE A 228 -7.40 3.38 20.31
C ILE A 228 -8.52 2.43 20.77
N ASN A 229 -9.48 2.16 19.89
CA ASN A 229 -10.59 1.24 20.20
C ASN A 229 -10.09 -0.19 20.44
N LYS A 230 -9.09 -0.66 19.69
CA LYS A 230 -8.51 -2.00 19.89
C LYS A 230 -7.81 -2.14 21.23
N ILE A 231 -7.08 -1.12 21.67
CA ILE A 231 -6.41 -1.10 22.99
C ILE A 231 -7.47 -1.11 24.10
N LEU A 232 -8.50 -0.27 23.99
CA LEU A 232 -9.59 -0.20 24.97
C LEU A 232 -10.35 -1.53 25.06
N GLU A 233 -10.62 -2.18 23.92
CA GLU A 233 -11.25 -3.50 23.84
C GLU A 233 -10.39 -4.58 24.51
N GLN A 234 -9.09 -4.62 24.21
CA GLN A 234 -8.15 -5.56 24.82
C GLN A 234 -8.06 -5.35 26.33
N ARG A 235 -8.05 -4.10 26.79
CA ARG A 235 -8.04 -3.77 28.22
C ARG A 235 -9.34 -4.19 28.91
N ARG A 236 -10.50 -3.89 28.32
CA ARG A 236 -11.81 -4.28 28.86
C ARG A 236 -11.93 -5.79 29.04
N ASN A 237 -11.33 -6.54 28.12
CA ASN A 237 -11.28 -8.00 28.13
C ASN A 237 -10.08 -8.56 28.92
N GLU A 238 -9.38 -7.74 29.71
CA GLU A 238 -8.24 -8.14 30.54
C GLU A 238 -7.08 -8.83 29.79
N LYS A 239 -6.99 -8.63 28.47
CA LYS A 239 -5.92 -9.20 27.63
C LYS A 239 -4.58 -8.49 27.80
N ILE A 240 -4.61 -7.25 28.29
CA ILE A 240 -3.43 -6.41 28.55
C ILE A 240 -3.54 -5.70 29.92
N PRO A 241 -2.40 -5.45 30.62
CA PRO A 241 -2.37 -4.63 31.83
C PRO A 241 -2.84 -3.19 31.62
N LYS A 242 -3.26 -2.53 32.70
CA LYS A 242 -3.74 -1.13 32.66
C LYS A 242 -2.60 -0.18 32.26
N GLU A 243 -1.43 -0.36 32.85
CA GLU A 243 -0.25 0.49 32.66
C GLU A 243 0.18 0.43 31.19
N LEU A 244 0.28 -0.78 30.64
CA LEU A 244 0.61 -1.00 29.23
C LEU A 244 -0.41 -0.35 28.28
N ALA A 245 -1.69 -0.37 28.62
CA ALA A 245 -2.73 0.29 27.83
C ALA A 245 -2.57 1.82 27.88
N ILE A 246 -2.21 2.38 29.04
CA ILE A 246 -1.95 3.81 29.21
C ILE A 246 -0.73 4.22 28.37
N ASP A 247 0.38 3.48 28.44
CA ASP A 247 1.59 3.76 27.67
C ASP A 247 1.31 3.74 26.17
N ALA A 248 0.58 2.73 25.70
CA ALA A 248 0.20 2.63 24.31
C ALA A 248 -0.65 3.81 23.83
N LEU A 249 -1.60 4.27 24.64
CA LEU A 249 -2.44 5.43 24.33
C LEU A 249 -1.64 6.74 24.36
N ASN A 250 -0.70 6.90 25.28
CA ASN A 250 0.20 8.06 25.33
C ASN A 250 1.08 8.12 24.07
N ILE A 251 1.65 7.00 23.64
CA ILE A 251 2.43 6.93 22.39
C ILE A 251 1.58 7.34 21.17
N LEU A 252 0.33 6.87 21.08
CA LEU A 252 -0.58 7.24 20.00
C LEU A 252 -0.94 8.73 20.06
N LYS A 253 -1.17 9.29 21.25
CA LYS A 253 -1.44 10.72 21.43
C LYS A 253 -0.26 11.58 20.97
N ASP A 254 0.96 11.23 21.38
CA ASP A 254 2.17 11.97 20.98
C ASP A 254 2.36 11.92 19.47
N LYS A 255 2.11 10.76 18.86
CA LYS A 255 2.19 10.58 17.42
C LYS A 255 1.16 11.42 16.68
N TYR A 256 -0.10 11.44 17.15
CA TYR A 256 -1.16 12.26 16.56
C TYR A 256 -0.82 13.75 16.60
N THR A 257 -0.38 14.24 17.76
CA THR A 257 -0.04 15.65 17.99
C THR A 257 1.12 16.11 17.10
N LYS A 258 2.10 15.23 16.83
CA LYS A 258 3.19 15.53 15.89
C LYS A 258 2.74 15.64 14.44
N LEU A 259 1.72 14.88 14.05
CA LEU A 259 1.18 14.90 12.68
C LEU A 259 0.20 16.05 12.45
N HIS A 260 -0.50 16.47 13.51
CA HIS A 260 -1.45 17.57 13.50
C HIS A 260 -1.01 18.59 14.56
N PRO A 261 0.10 19.32 14.32
CA PRO A 261 0.45 20.42 15.20
C PRO A 261 -0.76 21.35 15.20
N PHE A 262 -1.29 21.63 16.39
CA PHE A 262 -2.29 22.69 16.52
C PHE A 262 -1.68 23.91 15.86
N SER A 263 -2.29 24.37 14.77
CA SER A 263 -2.02 25.73 14.30
C SER A 263 -2.42 26.57 15.50
N GLU A 264 -1.44 27.22 16.12
CA GLU A 264 -1.73 28.32 17.02
C GLU A 264 -2.71 29.20 16.24
N PHE A 265 -3.95 29.28 16.72
CA PHE A 265 -4.86 30.31 16.27
C PHE A 265 -4.05 31.60 16.34
N PRO A 266 -3.95 32.40 15.26
CA PRO A 266 -3.33 33.70 15.37
C PRO A 266 -4.13 34.42 16.45
N GLY A 267 -3.54 34.52 17.63
CA GLY A 267 -4.12 35.25 18.73
C GLY A 267 -4.43 36.64 18.20
N GLU A 268 -5.66 37.07 18.42
CA GLU A 268 -6.04 38.46 18.33
C GLU A 268 -4.95 39.26 19.06
N THR A 269 -4.12 39.95 18.28
CA THR A 269 -3.27 41.00 18.82
C THR A 269 -4.20 42.16 19.11
N ASP A 270 -4.50 42.36 20.39
CA ASP A 270 -5.07 43.59 20.93
C ASP A 270 -4.28 44.84 20.48
#